data_AF-A0A8J4WN90-F1
#
_entry.id   AF-A0A8J4WN90-F1
#
_cell.length_a   1.000
_cell.length_b   1.000
_cell.length_c   1.000
_cell.angle_alpha   90.00
_cell.angle_beta   90.00
_cell.angle_gamma   90.00
#
_symmetry.space_group_name_H-M   'P 1'
#
loop_
_entity.id
_entity.type
_entity.pdbx_description
1 polymer ?
#
loop_
_entity_poly.entity_id
_entity_poly.type
_entity_poly.pdbx_seq_one_letter_code
_entity_poly.pdbx_strand_id
1 'polypeptide(L)' 'MFEDSGWRPGVDYYFLRTNYPNRINLGAKLKNHKGSRAYCCQCTSTGVTELVRLDQLPQLRWICGKHAQ' A
#
# COMPACT_ATOMS: atom_id res chain seq x y z
N MET A 1 -4.23 -2.12 -4.93
CA MET A 1 -5.10 -1.40 -3.99
C MET A 1 -6.07 -2.41 -3.38
N PHE A 2 -6.39 -2.26 -2.09
CA PHE A 2 -7.28 -3.16 -1.36
C PHE A 2 -8.36 -2.32 -0.68
N GLU A 3 -9.61 -2.56 -1.05
CA GLU A 3 -10.77 -1.85 -0.51
C GLU A 3 -11.20 -2.44 0.83
N ASP A 4 -11.83 -1.60 1.65
CA ASP A 4 -12.26 -1.92 3.02
C ASP A 4 -11.19 -2.65 3.84
N SER A 5 -9.93 -2.27 3.61
CA SER A 5 -8.77 -2.98 4.12
C SER A 5 -7.73 -2.02 4.66
N GLY A 6 -7.12 -2.39 5.78
CA GLY A 6 -5.96 -1.72 6.36
C GLY A 6 -4.78 -2.66 6.50
N TRP A 7 -3.58 -2.13 6.61
CA TRP A 7 -2.39 -2.92 6.94
C TRP A 7 -2.39 -3.31 8.42
N ARG A 8 -2.00 -4.54 8.71
CA ARG A 8 -1.67 -4.97 10.08
C ARG A 8 -0.35 -4.33 10.53
N PRO A 9 -0.13 -4.16 11.84
CA PRO A 9 1.18 -3.77 12.35
C PRO A 9 2.28 -4.75 11.91
N GLY A 10 3.50 -4.25 11.68
CA GLY A 10 4.64 -5.07 11.28
C GLY A 10 4.68 -5.43 9.79
N VAL A 11 4.03 -4.64 8.93
CA VAL A 11 4.33 -4.62 7.49
C VAL A 11 5.58 -3.77 7.30
N ASP A 12 6.67 -4.42 6.90
CA ASP A 12 7.96 -3.78 6.67
C ASP A 12 8.35 -3.83 5.19
N TYR A 13 9.47 -3.17 4.89
CA TYR A 13 10.06 -3.12 3.56
C TYR A 13 10.34 -4.52 2.99
N TYR A 14 10.84 -5.45 3.80
CA TYR A 14 11.25 -6.78 3.35
C TYR A 14 10.04 -7.59 2.88
N PHE A 15 8.96 -7.57 3.67
CA PHE A 15 7.70 -8.20 3.31
C PHE A 15 7.15 -7.64 2.00
N LEU A 16 7.14 -6.32 1.83
CA LEU A 16 6.60 -5.68 0.63
C LEU A 16 7.44 -5.98 -0.61
N ARG A 17 8.77 -5.92 -0.51
CA ARG A 17 9.69 -6.23 -1.61
C ARG A 17 9.55 -7.67 -2.09
N THR A 18 9.38 -8.62 -1.18
CA THR A 18 9.25 -10.04 -1.51
C THR A 18 7.88 -10.37 -2.09
N ASN A 19 6.82 -9.73 -1.62
CA ASN A 19 5.45 -10.17 -1.92
C ASN A 19 4.72 -9.29 -2.94
N TYR A 20 5.15 -8.06 -3.20
CA TYR A 20 4.52 -7.24 -4.24
C TYR A 20 4.94 -7.69 -5.65
N PRO A 21 4.03 -7.86 -6.62
CA PRO A 21 2.60 -7.49 -6.61
C PRO A 21 1.61 -8.63 -6.28
N ASN A 22 2.04 -9.74 -5.67
CA ASN A 22 1.19 -10.89 -5.34
C ASN A 22 0.13 -10.54 -4.28
N ARG A 23 -1.12 -10.38 -4.73
CA ARG A 23 -2.26 -9.98 -3.88
C ARG A 23 -2.62 -11.01 -2.80
N ILE A 24 -2.38 -12.30 -3.04
CA ILE A 24 -2.68 -13.37 -2.07
C ILE A 24 -1.73 -13.23 -0.88
N ASN A 25 -0.42 -13.14 -1.14
CA ASN A 25 0.58 -13.00 -0.09
C ASN A 25 0.43 -11.68 0.68
N LEU A 26 0.18 -10.57 -0.04
CA LEU A 26 -0.09 -9.27 0.59
C LEU A 26 -1.34 -9.32 1.48
N GLY A 27 -2.37 -10.09 1.06
CA GLY A 27 -3.60 -10.32 1.82
C GLY A 27 -3.38 -10.89 3.21
N ALA A 28 -2.32 -11.68 3.42
CA ALA A 28 -1.99 -12.24 4.73
C ALA A 28 -1.69 -11.17 5.80
N LYS A 29 -1.30 -9.96 5.38
CA LYS A 29 -1.03 -8.82 6.28
C LYS A 29 -2.11 -7.74 6.22
N LEU A 30 -3.23 -7.99 5.57
CA LEU A 30 -4.39 -7.10 5.61
C LEU A 30 -5.31 -7.43 6.79
N LYS A 31 -6.02 -6.42 7.24
CA LYS A 31 -7.15 -6.52 8.18
C LYS A 31 -8.36 -5.85 7.54
N ASN A 32 -9.54 -6.38 7.85
CA ASN A 32 -10.79 -5.73 7.48
C ASN A 32 -10.89 -4.38 8.20
N HIS A 33 -11.12 -3.32 7.44
CA HIS A 33 -11.27 -1.96 7.94
C HIS A 33 -12.16 -1.18 6.98
N LYS A 34 -13.47 -1.24 7.23
CA LYS A 34 -14.50 -0.63 6.38
C LYS A 34 -14.31 0.88 6.25
N GLY A 35 -14.57 1.40 5.06
CA GLY A 35 -14.38 2.81 4.74
C GLY A 35 -12.92 3.20 4.58
N SER A 36 -12.01 2.23 4.49
CA SER A 36 -10.59 2.51 4.28
C SER A 36 -10.01 1.76 3.10
N ARG A 37 -8.88 2.24 2.63
CA ARG A 37 -8.15 1.69 1.50
C ARG A 37 -6.70 1.50 1.86
N ALA A 38 -6.22 0.28 1.69
CA ALA A 38 -4.82 -0.06 1.82
C ALA A 38 -4.14 0.01 0.44
N TYR A 39 -3.01 0.68 0.43
CA TYR A 39 -2.14 0.84 -0.72
C TYR A 39 -0.71 0.42 -0.36
N CYS A 40 0.02 -0.15 -1.32
CA CYS A 40 1.44 -0.40 -1.17
C CYS A 40 2.12 -0.43 -2.53
N CYS A 41 3.45 -0.26 -2.51
CA CYS A 41 4.37 -0.64 -3.56
C CYS A 41 5.43 -1.59 -2.98
N GLN A 42 6.47 -1.91 -3.75
CA GLN A 42 7.60 -2.73 -3.26
C GLN A 42 8.36 -2.07 -2.10
N CYS A 43 8.25 -0.75 -1.94
CA CYS A 43 9.08 0.02 -1.01
C CYS A 43 8.33 0.46 0.26
N THR A 44 7.02 0.69 0.18
CA THR A 44 6.23 1.25 1.29
C THR A 44 4.77 0.85 1.19
N SER A 45 4.07 0.95 2.32
CA SER A 45 2.64 0.71 2.47
C SER A 45 1.98 1.87 3.20
N THR A 46 0.78 2.26 2.77
CA THR A 46 -0.03 3.25 3.45
C THR A 46 -1.49 2.80 3.52
N GLY A 47 -2.21 3.27 4.54
CA GLY A 47 -3.66 3.16 4.63
C GLY A 47 -4.28 4.54 4.66
N VAL A 48 -5.43 4.71 4.01
CA VAL A 48 -6.19 5.96 4.01
C VAL A 48 -7.66 5.66 4.32
N THR A 49 -8.27 6.45 5.18
CA THR A 49 -9.69 6.34 5.56
C THR A 49 -10.57 7.36 4.86
N GLU A 50 -9.96 8.39 4.30
CA GLU A 50 -10.63 9.48 3.64
C GLU A 50 -10.00 9.74 2.28
N LEU A 51 -10.71 10.48 1.44
CA LEU A 51 -10.21 10.88 0.14
C LEU A 51 -9.08 11.89 0.35
N VAL A 52 -7.86 11.40 0.25
CA VAL A 52 -6.65 12.19 0.40
C VAL A 52 -5.95 12.33 -0.93
N ARG A 53 -5.39 13.51 -1.18
CA ARG A 53 -4.55 13.70 -2.33
C ARG A 53 -3.19 13.05 -2.11
N LEU A 54 -2.69 12.32 -3.10
CA LEU A 54 -1.45 11.55 -2.97
C LEU A 54 -0.21 12.43 -2.75
N ASP A 55 -0.21 13.66 -3.25
CA ASP A 55 0.84 14.67 -3.01
C ASP A 55 0.93 15.12 -1.55
N GLN A 56 -0.15 14.95 -0.78
CA GLN A 56 -0.21 15.29 0.65
C GLN A 56 0.25 14.14 1.56
N LEU A 57 0.65 12.99 1.00
CA LEU A 57 1.15 11.85 1.76
C LEU A 57 2.70 11.87 1.76
N PRO A 58 3.36 12.49 2.75
CA PRO A 58 4.82 12.66 2.75
C PRO A 58 5.60 11.33 2.74
N GLN A 59 5.00 10.26 3.26
CA GLN A 59 5.56 8.91 3.22
C GLN A 59 5.48 8.23 1.84
N LEU A 60 4.72 8.80 0.91
CA LEU A 60 4.50 8.27 -0.44
C LEU A 60 5.25 9.14 -1.46
N ARG A 61 6.56 8.96 -1.57
CA ARG A 61 7.29 9.47 -2.75
C ARG A 61 6.94 8.60 -3.94
N TRP A 62 5.92 9.01 -4.68
CA TRP A 62 5.63 8.44 -5.99
C TRP A 62 6.67 8.91 -6.99
N ILE A 63 7.64 8.03 -7.25
CA ILE A 63 8.63 8.25 -8.29
C ILE A 63 8.25 7.34 -9.45
N CYS A 64 7.82 7.93 -10.56
CA CYS A 64 7.58 7.21 -11.80
C CYS A 64 8.94 6.83 -12.40
N GLY A 65 9.32 5.55 -12.30
CA GLY A 65 10.65 5.04 -12.70
C GLY A 65 10.86 4.83 -14.20
N LYS A 66 10.35 5.75 -15.04
CA LYS A 66 10.17 5.66 -16.51
C LYS A 66 8.96 4.82 -16.92
N HIS A 67 8.02 5.48 -17.59
CA HIS A 67 7.19 4.83 -18.59
C HIS A 67 7.93 5.01 -19.91
N ALA A 68 8.35 3.92 -20.55
CA ALA A 68 8.66 4.01 -21.97
C ALA A 68 7.35 4.35 -22.68
N GLN A 69 7.36 5.46 -23.41
CA GLN A 69 6.27 5.86 -24.28
C GLN A 69 6.12 4.87 -25.43
#